data_AF-A0A525CCM4-F1
#
_entry.id   AF-A0A525CCM4-F1
#
_cell.length_a   1.000
_cell.length_b   1.000
_cell.length_c   1.000
_cell.angle_alpha   90.00
_cell.angle_beta   90.00
_cell.angle_gamma   90.00
#
_symmetry.space_group_name_H-M   'P 1'
#
loop_
_entity.id
_entity.type
_entity.pdbx_description
1 polymer ?
#
loop_
_entity_poly.entity_id
_entity_poly.type
_entity_poly.pdbx_seq_one_letter_code
_entity_poly.pdbx_strand_id
1 'polypeptide(L)'
;MALTVTLTGLMDEVVVTALPKSFISRIFIHCMGKNNTPYFVNNCLKGCLYFDEELAVRFGAQEGHTWRGWRNEAKFHQQKGFCLEGNLDITMNTGKGADSPLPSASMPCRENNVSVAQLLPKISESEVLVLMGAIDKGMETYTLEDFSGDLELDDLIVQVDTFEEFGLRDRLVTGLEYEGLALARTSRDVAGKSMLEPVLIDSRGEELDMEDFREW
;
A
#
# COMPACT_ATOMS: atom_id res chain seq x y z
N MET A 1 30.73 13.36 -6.17
CA MET A 1 30.20 13.48 -4.78
C MET A 1 28.92 12.67 -4.73
N ALA A 2 28.24 12.53 -3.59
CA ALA A 2 26.94 11.85 -3.57
C ALA A 2 25.84 12.87 -3.30
N LEU A 3 24.74 12.78 -4.05
CA LEU A 3 23.49 13.43 -3.71
C LEU A 3 22.71 12.45 -2.82
N THR A 4 22.32 12.89 -1.63
CA THR A 4 21.44 12.10 -0.75
C THR A 4 20.11 12.82 -0.56
N VAL A 5 19.02 12.06 -0.63
CA VAL A 5 17.67 12.53 -0.33
C VAL A 5 17.11 11.63 0.76
N THR A 6 16.66 12.20 1.86
CA THR A 6 16.06 11.47 2.98
C THR A 6 14.58 11.81 3.07
N LEU A 7 13.74 10.78 3.07
CA LEU A 7 12.31 10.86 3.28
C LEU A 7 12.02 10.46 4.73
N THR A 8 11.22 11.25 5.45
CA THR A 8 10.73 10.92 6.79
C THR A 8 9.24 11.20 6.86
N GLY A 9 8.45 10.25 7.37
CA GLY A 9 7.00 10.42 7.40
C GLY A 9 6.23 9.12 7.60
N LEU A 10 4.95 9.15 7.25
CA LEU A 10 4.10 7.97 7.18
C LEU A 10 4.43 7.16 5.93
N MET A 11 4.39 5.84 6.08
CA MET A 11 4.62 4.88 5.00
C MET A 11 3.48 3.88 4.94
N ASP A 12 2.91 3.70 3.77
CA ASP A 12 1.94 2.65 3.54
C ASP A 12 2.63 1.46 2.87
N GLU A 13 2.38 0.28 3.40
CA GLU A 13 2.61 -1.00 2.75
C GLU A 13 1.27 -1.50 2.22
N VAL A 14 1.16 -1.64 0.91
CA VAL A 14 -0.08 -2.00 0.22
C VAL A 14 0.14 -3.31 -0.55
N VAL A 15 -0.86 -4.18 -0.50
CA VAL A 15 -0.94 -5.42 -1.26
C VAL A 15 -2.27 -5.44 -2.00
N VAL A 16 -2.21 -5.66 -3.31
CA VAL A 16 -3.37 -5.91 -4.16
C VAL A 16 -3.36 -7.36 -4.63
N THR A 17 -4.44 -8.08 -4.35
CA THR A 17 -4.55 -9.52 -4.62
C THR A 17 -5.96 -9.95 -4.99
N ALA A 18 -6.13 -11.22 -5.33
CA ALA A 18 -7.42 -11.89 -5.49
C ALA A 18 -7.60 -12.93 -4.38
N LEU A 19 -8.71 -12.88 -3.66
CA LEU A 19 -9.08 -13.87 -2.65
C LEU A 19 -10.35 -14.62 -3.06
N PRO A 20 -10.50 -15.92 -2.72
CA PRO A 20 -11.75 -16.62 -3.00
C PRO A 20 -12.94 -16.01 -2.25
N LYS A 21 -14.08 -15.86 -2.93
CA LYS A 21 -15.33 -15.38 -2.32
C LYS A 21 -15.72 -16.21 -1.11
N SER A 22 -15.66 -17.53 -1.23
CA SER A 22 -15.97 -18.48 -0.14
C SER A 22 -15.13 -18.23 1.11
N PHE A 23 -13.83 -17.95 0.95
CA PHE A 23 -12.93 -17.65 2.06
C PHE A 23 -13.32 -16.36 2.80
N ILE A 24 -13.60 -15.29 2.06
CA ILE A 24 -14.03 -14.01 2.65
C ILE A 24 -15.41 -14.15 3.30
N SER A 25 -16.38 -14.77 2.61
CA SER A 25 -17.72 -15.05 3.16
C SER A 25 -17.65 -15.87 4.46
N ARG A 26 -16.73 -16.84 4.54
CA ARG A 26 -16.54 -17.66 5.74
C ARG A 26 -16.10 -16.83 6.95
N ILE A 27 -15.13 -15.93 6.78
CA ILE A 27 -14.71 -15.01 7.83
C ILE A 27 -15.86 -14.07 8.21
N PHE A 28 -16.56 -13.55 7.21
CA PHE A 28 -17.65 -12.62 7.40
C PHE A 28 -18.81 -13.22 8.22
N ILE A 29 -19.27 -14.44 7.89
CA ILE A 29 -20.30 -15.16 8.64
C ILE A 29 -19.90 -15.36 10.10
N HIS A 30 -18.62 -15.70 10.35
CA HIS A 30 -18.09 -15.81 11.72
C HIS A 30 -18.15 -14.46 12.46
N CYS A 31 -17.80 -13.37 11.80
CA CYS A 31 -17.84 -12.03 12.39
C CYS A 31 -19.26 -11.56 12.67
N MET A 32 -20.22 -11.83 11.78
CA MET A 32 -21.66 -11.58 12.03
C MET A 32 -22.20 -12.43 13.19
N GLY A 33 -21.71 -13.65 13.37
CA GLY A 33 -22.09 -14.50 14.50
C GLY A 33 -21.66 -13.92 15.87
N LYS A 34 -20.64 -13.07 15.87
CA LYS A 34 -20.14 -12.38 17.08
C LYS A 34 -20.77 -11.01 17.31
N ASN A 35 -21.06 -10.28 16.23
CA ASN A 35 -21.53 -8.90 16.28
C ASN A 35 -22.61 -8.65 15.21
N ASN A 36 -23.60 -7.83 15.52
CA ASN A 36 -24.71 -7.53 14.61
C ASN A 36 -24.67 -6.13 14.00
N THR A 37 -23.67 -5.31 14.32
CA THR A 37 -23.53 -3.96 13.74
C THR A 37 -22.39 -3.90 12.72
N PRO A 38 -22.54 -3.11 11.64
CA PRO A 38 -21.55 -3.09 10.56
C PRO A 38 -20.12 -2.77 10.98
N TYR A 39 -20.00 -1.77 11.83
CA TYR A 39 -18.71 -1.36 12.36
C TYR A 39 -17.94 -2.48 13.07
N PHE A 40 -18.62 -3.30 13.88
CA PHE A 40 -17.95 -4.38 14.61
C PHE A 40 -17.65 -5.60 13.74
N VAL A 41 -18.45 -5.84 12.71
CA VAL A 41 -18.22 -6.91 11.74
C VAL A 41 -16.99 -6.58 10.88
N ASN A 42 -16.88 -5.35 10.35
CA ASN A 42 -15.71 -4.92 9.58
C ASN A 42 -14.42 -4.95 10.41
N ASN A 43 -14.46 -4.46 11.64
CA ASN A 43 -13.31 -4.56 12.55
C ASN A 43 -12.93 -6.02 12.87
N CYS A 44 -13.91 -6.93 12.96
CA CYS A 44 -13.64 -8.35 13.13
C CYS A 44 -13.01 -8.97 11.87
N LEU A 45 -13.50 -8.63 10.68
CA LEU A 45 -12.97 -9.10 9.39
C LEU A 45 -11.52 -8.65 9.23
N LYS A 46 -11.27 -7.34 9.42
CA LYS A 46 -9.93 -6.75 9.52
C LYS A 46 -9.07 -7.50 10.54
N GLY A 47 -9.62 -7.77 11.72
CA GLY A 47 -8.95 -8.52 12.77
C GLY A 47 -8.48 -9.90 12.32
N CYS A 48 -9.35 -10.63 11.62
CA CYS A 48 -9.04 -11.95 11.09
C CYS A 48 -7.97 -11.91 9.98
N LEU A 49 -8.07 -10.95 9.06
CA LEU A 49 -7.13 -10.85 7.93
C LEU A 49 -5.72 -10.41 8.37
N TYR A 50 -5.61 -9.49 9.32
CA TYR A 50 -4.31 -8.91 9.70
C TYR A 50 -3.66 -9.51 10.94
N PHE A 51 -4.43 -10.04 11.90
CA PHE A 51 -3.90 -10.40 13.22
C PHE A 51 -4.17 -11.85 13.64
N ASP A 52 -5.31 -12.43 13.28
CA ASP A 52 -5.66 -13.81 13.65
C ASP A 52 -5.31 -14.80 12.53
N GLU A 53 -4.00 -14.95 12.30
CA GLU A 53 -3.48 -15.83 11.25
C GLU A 53 -3.95 -17.28 11.41
N GLU A 54 -4.05 -17.79 12.65
CA GLU A 54 -4.51 -19.16 12.90
C GLU A 54 -5.95 -19.36 12.44
N LEU A 55 -6.84 -18.41 12.78
CA LEU A 55 -8.23 -18.47 12.35
C LEU A 55 -8.37 -18.35 10.83
N ALA A 56 -7.65 -17.41 10.21
CA ALA A 56 -7.66 -17.21 8.77
C ALA A 56 -7.11 -18.45 8.02
N VAL A 57 -6.01 -19.04 8.49
CA VAL A 57 -5.47 -20.31 7.95
C VAL A 57 -6.51 -21.42 8.02
N ARG A 58 -7.19 -21.56 9.17
CA ARG A 58 -8.21 -22.59 9.35
C ARG A 58 -9.40 -22.40 8.40
N PHE A 59 -9.89 -21.17 8.24
CA PHE A 59 -10.99 -20.88 7.31
C PHE A 59 -10.56 -21.05 5.86
N GLY A 60 -9.35 -20.62 5.49
CA GLY A 60 -8.79 -20.90 4.17
C GLY A 60 -8.82 -22.40 3.88
N ALA A 61 -8.28 -23.21 4.80
CA ALA A 61 -8.22 -24.67 4.61
C ALA A 61 -9.60 -25.31 4.44
N GLN A 62 -10.63 -24.82 5.15
CA GLN A 62 -12.02 -25.29 5.00
C GLN A 62 -12.60 -24.98 3.62
N GLU A 63 -12.21 -23.85 3.03
CA GLU A 63 -12.67 -23.39 1.73
C GLU A 63 -11.71 -23.75 0.57
N GLY A 64 -10.71 -24.61 0.83
CA GLY A 64 -9.73 -25.05 -0.18
C GLY A 64 -8.68 -24.00 -0.55
N HIS A 65 -8.50 -22.95 0.25
CA HIS A 65 -7.53 -21.88 0.07
C HIS A 65 -6.37 -21.97 1.09
N THR A 66 -5.13 -21.77 0.65
CA THR A 66 -3.97 -21.75 1.57
C THR A 66 -3.60 -20.33 1.92
N TRP A 67 -4.15 -19.80 3.02
CA TRP A 67 -3.81 -18.47 3.52
C TRP A 67 -2.41 -18.46 4.13
N ARG A 68 -1.56 -17.50 3.74
CA ARG A 68 -0.18 -17.34 4.25
C ARG A 68 0.07 -16.00 4.94
N GLY A 69 -1.00 -15.28 5.29
CA GLY A 69 -0.94 -13.91 5.78
C GLY A 69 -0.92 -12.90 4.64
N TRP A 70 -1.55 -11.74 4.86
CA TRP A 70 -1.85 -10.75 3.82
C TRP A 70 -0.61 -10.30 3.01
N ARG A 71 0.57 -10.21 3.63
CA ARG A 71 1.83 -9.82 2.95
C ARG A 71 2.31 -10.86 1.95
N ASN A 72 1.97 -12.13 2.16
CA ASN A 72 2.40 -13.25 1.32
C ASN A 72 1.35 -13.61 0.27
N GLU A 73 0.20 -12.94 0.26
CA GLU A 73 -0.87 -13.15 -0.71
C GLU A 73 -0.75 -12.22 -1.93
N ALA A 74 0.33 -11.46 -2.10
CA ALA A 74 0.45 -10.51 -3.20
C ALA A 74 0.43 -11.19 -4.58
N LYS A 75 -0.72 -11.13 -5.28
CA LYS A 75 -0.91 -11.67 -6.63
C LYS A 75 -0.66 -10.64 -7.74
N PHE A 76 -1.03 -9.38 -7.51
CA PHE A 76 -1.01 -8.34 -8.56
C PHE A 76 -0.05 -7.20 -8.26
N HIS A 77 -0.01 -6.75 -7.02
CA HIS A 77 0.82 -5.62 -6.63
C HIS A 77 1.21 -5.74 -5.16
N GLN A 78 2.45 -5.36 -4.85
CA GLN A 78 2.93 -5.19 -3.48
C GLN A 78 3.93 -4.06 -3.48
N GLN A 79 3.65 -3.02 -2.70
CA GLN A 79 4.49 -1.85 -2.64
C GLN A 79 4.54 -1.30 -1.23
N LYS A 80 5.66 -0.67 -0.91
CA LYS A 80 5.79 0.16 0.30
C LYS A 80 6.36 1.52 -0.08
N GLY A 81 5.67 2.60 0.27
CA GLY A 81 6.06 3.97 -0.08
C GLY A 81 5.64 4.98 0.97
N PHE A 82 6.20 6.19 0.90
CA PHE A 82 5.81 7.29 1.80
C PHE A 82 4.55 7.98 1.31
N CYS A 83 3.63 8.33 2.20
CA CYS A 83 2.45 9.10 1.84
C CYS A 83 2.86 10.53 1.51
N LEU A 84 2.77 10.95 0.24
CA LEU A 84 3.19 12.27 -0.20
C LEU A 84 2.38 13.39 0.47
N GLU A 85 1.09 13.15 0.70
CA GLU A 85 0.14 14.07 1.33
C GLU A 85 0.21 14.06 2.87
N GLY A 86 0.91 13.09 3.47
CA GLY A 86 0.82 12.73 4.89
C GLY A 86 1.95 13.25 5.80
N ASN A 87 2.28 14.55 5.74
CA ASN A 87 3.43 15.16 6.44
C ASN A 87 4.78 14.53 6.04
N LEU A 88 4.99 14.34 4.74
CA LEU A 88 6.29 13.88 4.23
C LEU A 88 7.33 15.00 4.36
N ASP A 89 8.32 14.76 5.20
CA ASP A 89 9.53 15.59 5.27
C ASP A 89 10.57 15.04 4.30
N ILE A 90 11.06 15.91 3.42
CA ILE A 90 12.10 15.60 2.44
C ILE A 90 13.31 16.48 2.75
N THR A 91 14.45 15.87 3.04
CA THR A 91 15.72 16.59 3.21
C THR A 91 16.73 16.12 2.20
N MET A 92 17.62 17.02 1.79
CA MET A 92 18.60 16.72 0.75
C MET A 92 19.97 17.27 1.11
N ASN A 93 21.00 16.52 0.74
CA ASN A 93 22.39 16.88 0.95
C ASN A 93 23.24 16.56 -0.30
N THR A 94 23.98 17.54 -0.79
CA THR A 94 24.84 17.42 -2.00
C THR A 94 26.31 17.08 -1.67
N GLY A 95 26.60 16.78 -0.39
CA GLY A 95 27.95 16.68 0.17
C GLY A 95 28.63 18.04 0.40
N LYS A 96 27.97 19.15 0.07
CA LYS A 96 28.44 20.52 0.30
C LYS A 96 27.41 21.31 1.11
N GLY A 97 27.70 21.53 2.39
CA GLY A 97 26.86 22.36 3.26
C GLY A 97 25.86 21.55 4.09
N ALA A 98 24.87 22.26 4.63
CA ALA A 98 23.86 21.68 5.50
C ALA A 98 22.71 21.05 4.69
N ASP A 99 21.97 20.15 5.32
CA ASP A 99 20.75 19.56 4.76
C ASP A 99 19.76 20.67 4.42
N SER A 100 19.19 20.59 3.22
CA SER A 100 18.18 21.53 2.73
C SER A 100 16.82 20.84 2.72
N PRO A 101 15.80 21.39 3.41
CA PRO A 101 14.44 20.85 3.36
C PRO A 101 13.79 21.17 2.01
N LEU A 102 13.00 20.23 1.49
CA LEU A 102 12.26 20.37 0.23
C LEU A 102 10.75 20.37 0.48
N PRO A 103 9.99 21.25 -0.20
CA PRO A 103 8.54 21.26 -0.15
C PRO A 103 7.97 20.07 -0.93
N SER A 104 7.40 19.08 -0.23
CA SER A 104 6.79 17.89 -0.83
C SER A 104 5.65 18.20 -1.81
N ALA A 105 4.86 19.25 -1.55
CA ALA A 105 3.68 19.60 -2.34
C ALA A 105 3.98 20.14 -3.77
N SER A 106 5.20 20.59 -4.05
CA SER A 106 5.57 21.20 -5.35
C SER A 106 6.54 20.34 -6.16
N MET A 107 6.83 19.11 -5.72
CA MET A 107 7.76 18.23 -6.41
C MET A 107 7.12 17.67 -7.69
N PRO A 108 7.84 17.70 -8.84
CA PRO A 108 7.41 17.00 -10.04
C PRO A 108 7.20 15.52 -9.77
N CYS A 109 6.04 14.97 -10.16
CA CYS A 109 5.69 13.57 -9.92
C CYS A 109 5.54 12.81 -11.24
N ARG A 110 6.05 11.57 -11.28
CA ARG A 110 5.72 10.57 -12.30
C ARG A 110 4.81 9.52 -11.66
N GLU A 111 3.56 9.50 -12.09
CA GLU A 111 2.53 8.65 -11.50
C GLU A 111 2.39 7.30 -12.20
N ASN A 112 2.23 6.25 -11.41
CA ASN A 112 1.85 4.91 -11.85
C ASN A 112 0.52 4.52 -11.17
N ASN A 113 -0.56 4.55 -11.95
CA ASN A 113 -1.89 4.24 -11.44
C ASN A 113 -2.13 2.74 -11.38
N VAL A 114 -2.36 2.21 -10.18
CA VAL A 114 -2.78 0.82 -9.97
C VAL A 114 -4.28 0.72 -10.19
N SER A 115 -4.67 0.49 -11.44
CA SER A 115 -6.06 0.53 -11.89
C SER A 115 -6.82 -0.77 -11.62
N VAL A 116 -7.98 -0.67 -10.96
CA VAL A 116 -8.96 -1.75 -10.79
C VAL A 116 -9.41 -2.25 -12.17
N ALA A 117 -9.69 -1.33 -13.12
CA ALA A 117 -10.11 -1.70 -14.47
C ALA A 117 -9.09 -2.61 -15.20
N GLN A 118 -7.79 -2.45 -14.93
CA GLN A 118 -6.74 -3.32 -15.51
C GLN A 118 -6.60 -4.66 -14.78
N LEU A 119 -7.03 -4.74 -13.53
CA LEU A 119 -6.91 -5.94 -12.69
C LEU A 119 -8.17 -6.82 -12.72
N LEU A 120 -9.36 -6.26 -12.89
CA LEU A 120 -10.62 -7.00 -12.94
C LEU A 120 -10.63 -8.15 -13.97
N PRO A 121 -10.11 -7.99 -15.21
CA PRO A 121 -10.06 -9.11 -16.16
C PRO A 121 -9.15 -10.27 -15.73
N LYS A 122 -8.35 -10.11 -14.67
CA LYS A 122 -7.41 -11.11 -14.14
C LYS A 122 -7.98 -11.90 -12.96
N ILE A 123 -9.19 -11.59 -12.50
CA ILE A 123 -9.88 -12.34 -11.45
C ILE A 123 -11.05 -13.14 -12.03
N SER A 124 -11.32 -14.30 -11.43
CA SER A 124 -12.49 -15.12 -11.75
C SER A 124 -13.76 -14.62 -11.06
N GLU A 125 -14.93 -15.08 -11.51
CA GLU A 125 -16.22 -14.75 -10.87
C GLU A 125 -16.33 -15.25 -9.42
N SER A 126 -15.52 -16.24 -9.05
CA SER A 126 -15.40 -16.81 -7.70
C SER A 126 -14.36 -16.10 -6.82
N GLU A 127 -13.70 -15.06 -7.31
CA GLU A 127 -12.71 -14.27 -6.59
C GLU A 127 -13.23 -12.86 -6.32
N VAL A 128 -12.62 -12.21 -5.32
CA VAL A 128 -12.73 -10.78 -5.04
C VAL A 128 -11.35 -10.16 -5.18
N LEU A 129 -11.28 -8.99 -5.82
CA LEU A 129 -10.09 -8.15 -5.82
C LEU A 129 -10.01 -7.45 -4.46
N VAL A 130 -8.84 -7.52 -3.82
CA VAL A 130 -8.66 -7.01 -2.46
C VAL A 130 -7.44 -6.12 -2.39
N LEU A 131 -7.62 -4.92 -1.83
CA LEU A 131 -6.52 -4.09 -1.34
C LEU A 131 -6.42 -4.23 0.18
N MET A 132 -5.24 -4.62 0.66
CA MET A 132 -4.88 -4.68 2.08
C MET A 132 -3.63 -3.87 2.33
N GLY A 133 -3.40 -3.43 3.55
CA GLY A 133 -2.16 -2.77 3.89
C GLY A 133 -1.99 -2.38 5.34
N ALA A 134 -0.85 -1.76 5.61
CA ALA A 134 -0.49 -1.22 6.91
C ALA A 134 0.19 0.13 6.76
N ILE A 135 -0.08 1.02 7.70
CA ILE A 135 0.55 2.32 7.88
C ILE A 135 1.62 2.17 8.95
N ASP A 136 2.84 2.55 8.60
CA ASP A 136 3.99 2.64 9.48
C ASP A 136 4.52 4.09 9.51
N LYS A 137 5.45 4.40 10.41
CA LYS A 137 6.29 5.60 10.33
C LYS A 137 7.71 5.16 10.01
N GLY A 138 8.41 5.89 9.15
CA GLY A 138 9.76 5.51 8.80
C GLY A 138 10.65 6.65 8.33
N MET A 139 11.88 6.26 8.05
CA MET A 139 12.90 7.09 7.41
C MET A 139 13.59 6.26 6.34
N GLU A 140 13.86 6.86 5.19
CA GLU A 140 14.52 6.19 4.09
C GLU A 140 15.44 7.14 3.35
N THR A 141 16.66 6.69 3.07
CA THR A 141 17.65 7.48 2.33
C THR A 141 17.85 6.91 0.93
N TYR A 142 17.84 7.82 -0.03
CA TYR A 142 18.13 7.62 -1.43
C TYR A 142 19.47 8.29 -1.77
N THR A 143 20.25 7.67 -2.64
CA THR A 143 21.59 8.16 -2.99
C THR A 143 21.83 8.06 -4.49
N LEU A 144 22.31 9.14 -5.09
CA LEU A 144 22.90 9.14 -6.43
C LEU A 144 24.42 9.32 -6.28
N GLU A 145 25.17 8.31 -6.66
CA GLU A 145 26.63 8.37 -6.70
C GLU A 145 27.11 9.26 -7.84
N ASP A 146 28.36 9.73 -7.74
CA ASP A 146 29.03 10.55 -8.76
C ASP A 146 28.31 11.84 -9.19
N PHE A 147 27.38 12.35 -8.37
CA PHE A 147 26.73 13.63 -8.55
C PHE A 147 27.77 14.77 -8.67
N SER A 148 27.59 15.60 -9.70
CA SER A 148 28.37 16.79 -9.98
C SER A 148 27.49 17.88 -10.59
N GLY A 149 27.53 19.08 -10.04
CA GLY A 149 26.76 20.21 -10.56
C GLY A 149 26.22 21.09 -9.45
N ASP A 150 25.58 22.18 -9.86
CA ASP A 150 24.62 22.88 -9.01
C ASP A 150 23.29 22.14 -9.09
N LEU A 151 22.55 22.16 -7.98
CA LEU A 151 21.32 21.39 -7.87
C LEU A 151 20.13 22.23 -8.33
N GLU A 152 19.37 21.69 -9.27
CA GLU A 152 18.10 22.24 -9.76
C GLU A 152 16.94 21.33 -9.29
N LEU A 153 15.97 21.92 -8.58
CA LEU A 153 14.87 21.13 -7.98
C LEU A 153 13.92 20.54 -9.01
N ASP A 154 13.77 21.21 -10.15
CA ASP A 154 12.89 20.79 -11.24
C ASP A 154 13.37 19.48 -11.90
N ASP A 155 14.64 19.12 -11.70
CA ASP A 155 15.24 17.88 -12.21
C ASP A 155 15.04 16.68 -11.27
N LEU A 156 14.57 16.90 -10.03
CA LEU A 156 14.22 15.84 -9.07
C LEU A 156 12.76 15.41 -9.25
N ILE A 157 12.55 14.25 -9.83
CA ILE A 157 11.24 13.64 -10.07
C ILE A 157 10.94 12.60 -8.99
N VAL A 158 9.77 12.71 -8.38
CA VAL A 158 9.24 11.75 -7.42
C VAL A 158 8.40 10.70 -8.16
N GLN A 159 8.75 9.43 -8.02
CA GLN A 159 7.93 8.33 -8.54
C GLN A 159 6.86 8.00 -7.51
N VAL A 160 5.59 8.00 -7.93
CA VAL A 160 4.46 7.73 -7.04
C VAL A 160 3.54 6.67 -7.61
N ASP A 161 3.08 5.77 -6.74
CA ASP A 161 1.97 4.86 -7.04
C ASP A 161 0.66 5.46 -6.52
N THR A 162 -0.41 5.34 -7.31
CA THR A 162 -1.75 5.80 -6.93
C THR A 162 -2.76 4.66 -6.95
N PHE A 163 -3.73 4.73 -6.04
CA PHE A 163 -4.73 3.67 -5.77
C PHE A 163 -6.14 4.26 -5.67
N GLU A 164 -6.43 5.33 -6.43
CA GLU A 164 -7.67 6.10 -6.34
C GLU A 164 -8.92 5.22 -6.58
N GLU A 165 -8.84 4.26 -7.50
CA GLU A 165 -9.91 3.31 -7.80
C GLU A 165 -10.21 2.34 -6.64
N PHE A 166 -9.30 2.23 -5.66
CA PHE A 166 -9.51 1.51 -4.40
C PHE A 166 -9.92 2.44 -3.24
N GLY A 167 -10.18 3.73 -3.50
CA GLY A 167 -10.54 4.71 -2.47
C GLY A 167 -9.39 5.18 -1.58
N LEU A 168 -8.16 4.70 -1.81
CA LEU A 168 -6.96 5.20 -1.12
C LEU A 168 -6.49 6.49 -1.80
N ARG A 169 -6.52 7.59 -1.05
CA ARG A 169 -6.18 8.93 -1.56
C ARG A 169 -4.70 9.25 -1.55
N ASP A 170 -3.95 8.58 -0.68
CA ASP A 170 -2.53 8.84 -0.51
C ASP A 170 -1.76 8.36 -1.74
N ARG A 171 -0.90 9.23 -2.28
CA ARG A 171 0.06 8.88 -3.32
C ARG A 171 1.34 8.39 -2.66
N LEU A 172 1.76 7.19 -3.02
CA LEU A 172 2.86 6.53 -2.33
C LEU A 172 4.16 6.77 -3.08
N VAL A 173 5.10 7.48 -2.46
CA VAL A 173 6.45 7.68 -3.01
C VAL A 173 7.19 6.34 -3.03
N THR A 174 7.44 5.84 -4.23
CA THR A 174 8.06 4.53 -4.48
C THR A 174 9.52 4.64 -4.92
N GLY A 175 9.93 5.80 -5.42
CA GLY A 175 11.27 6.07 -5.89
C GLY A 175 11.53 7.56 -6.15
N LEU A 176 12.80 7.87 -6.41
CA LEU A 176 13.28 9.20 -6.76
C LEU A 176 14.19 9.09 -7.99
N GLU A 177 14.10 10.07 -8.88
CA GLU A 177 14.89 10.17 -10.11
C GLU A 177 15.45 11.60 -10.20
N TYR A 178 16.72 11.75 -10.54
CA TYR A 178 17.34 13.06 -10.77
C TYR A 178 18.01 13.05 -12.15
N GLU A 179 17.66 14.01 -13.01
CA GLU A 179 18.15 14.08 -14.41
C GLU A 179 17.97 12.76 -15.20
N GLY A 180 16.89 12.01 -14.93
CA GLY A 180 16.64 10.71 -15.56
C GLY A 180 17.35 9.51 -14.90
N LEU A 181 18.17 9.74 -13.88
CA LEU A 181 18.88 8.69 -13.14
C LEU A 181 18.14 8.35 -11.84
N ALA A 182 17.79 7.07 -11.67
CA ALA A 182 17.17 6.60 -10.45
C ALA A 182 18.15 6.64 -9.26
N LEU A 183 17.71 7.19 -8.13
CA LEU A 183 18.48 7.16 -6.89
C LEU A 183 18.37 5.77 -6.26
N ALA A 184 19.49 5.25 -5.75
CA ALA A 184 19.54 3.98 -5.07
C ALA A 184 19.07 4.11 -3.60
N ARG A 185 18.22 3.19 -3.15
CA ARG A 185 17.79 3.09 -1.74
C ARG A 185 18.91 2.49 -0.89
N THR A 186 19.35 3.19 0.16
CA THR A 186 20.53 2.81 0.96
C THR A 186 20.24 2.45 2.41
N SER A 187 19.19 2.99 3.04
CA SER A 187 18.80 2.67 4.42
C SER A 187 17.29 2.78 4.62
N ARG A 188 16.74 2.02 5.57
CA ARG A 188 15.32 2.06 5.93
C ARG A 188 15.10 1.68 7.40
N ASP A 189 14.47 2.58 8.15
CA ASP A 189 14.01 2.36 9.52
C ASP A 189 12.48 2.49 9.59
N VAL A 190 11.81 1.59 10.31
CA VAL A 190 10.34 1.52 10.39
C VAL A 190 9.88 1.29 11.82
N ALA A 191 8.91 2.08 12.30
CA ALA A 191 8.31 1.97 13.62
C ALA A 191 6.77 2.14 13.57
N GLY A 192 6.05 1.28 14.29
CA GLY A 192 4.58 1.29 14.37
C GLY A 192 3.92 0.42 13.30
N LYS A 193 2.66 0.03 13.53
CA LYS A 193 1.76 -0.63 12.56
C LYS A 193 0.30 -0.29 12.89
N SER A 194 -0.36 0.49 12.04
CA SER A 194 -1.82 0.56 11.97
C SER A 194 -2.27 -0.17 10.70
N MET A 195 -3.39 -0.87 10.70
CA MET A 195 -3.84 -1.58 9.49
C MET A 195 -4.83 -0.74 8.70
N LEU A 196 -4.68 -0.74 7.37
CA LEU A 196 -5.67 -0.17 6.46
C LEU A 196 -6.97 -0.97 6.54
N GLU A 197 -8.09 -0.30 6.27
CA GLU A 197 -9.33 -1.02 6.04
C GLU A 197 -9.21 -1.79 4.72
N PRO A 198 -9.46 -3.12 4.70
CA PRO A 198 -9.45 -3.86 3.46
C PRO A 198 -10.54 -3.34 2.52
N VAL A 199 -10.20 -3.14 1.25
CA VAL A 199 -11.15 -2.77 0.20
C VAL A 199 -11.41 -4.03 -0.62
N LEU A 200 -12.68 -4.39 -0.75
CA LEU A 200 -13.12 -5.62 -1.42
C LEU A 200 -13.93 -5.22 -2.65
N ILE A 201 -13.51 -5.67 -3.82
CA ILE A 201 -14.17 -5.35 -5.10
C ILE A 201 -14.52 -6.67 -5.79
N ASP A 202 -15.77 -6.78 -6.23
CA ASP A 202 -16.27 -7.97 -6.91
C ASP A 202 -15.78 -8.06 -8.37
N SER A 203 -16.14 -9.13 -9.08
CA SER A 203 -15.77 -9.31 -10.49
C SER A 203 -16.44 -8.34 -11.46
N ARG A 204 -17.45 -7.57 -11.02
CA ARG A 204 -18.13 -6.53 -11.80
C ARG A 204 -17.53 -5.15 -11.55
N GLY A 205 -16.63 -5.02 -10.58
CA GLY A 205 -16.03 -3.75 -10.18
C GLY A 205 -16.83 -2.99 -9.13
N GLU A 206 -17.78 -3.63 -8.47
CA GLU A 206 -18.55 -3.04 -7.38
C GLU A 206 -17.83 -3.29 -6.05
N GLU A 207 -17.69 -2.23 -5.24
CA GLU A 207 -17.18 -2.37 -3.88
C GLU A 207 -18.19 -3.15 -3.05
N LEU A 208 -17.71 -4.21 -2.40
CA LEU A 208 -18.52 -5.10 -1.62
C LEU A 208 -18.76 -4.52 -0.25
N ASP A 209 -20.04 -4.40 0.11
CA ASP A 209 -20.45 -4.11 1.47
C ASP A 209 -20.87 -5.39 2.20
N MET A 210 -21.26 -5.22 3.45
CA MET A 210 -21.61 -6.33 4.31
C MET A 210 -22.86 -7.12 3.90
N GLU A 211 -23.82 -6.49 3.25
CA GLU A 211 -25.07 -7.14 2.86
C GLU A 211 -24.83 -8.08 1.67
N ASP A 212 -23.85 -7.78 0.81
CA ASP A 212 -23.48 -8.61 -0.34
C ASP A 212 -23.06 -10.04 0.07
N PHE A 213 -22.38 -10.17 1.22
CA PHE A 213 -21.92 -11.46 1.73
C PHE A 213 -23.03 -12.34 2.34
N ARG A 214 -24.23 -11.81 2.57
CA ARG A 214 -25.38 -12.62 3.01
C ARG A 214 -26.01 -13.41 1.88
N GLU A 215 -25.77 -12.99 0.64
CA GLU A 215 -26.34 -13.59 -0.56
C GLU A 215 -25.39 -14.61 -1.23
N TRP A 216 -24.16 -14.73 -0.72
CA TRP A 216 -23.10 -15.59 -1.24
C TRP A 216 -23.00 -16.95 -0.54
#